data_AF-A0A256W9X1-F1
#
_entry.id   AF-A0A256W9X1-F1
#
_cell.length_a   1.000
_cell.length_b   1.000
_cell.length_c   1.000
_cell.angle_alpha   90.00
_cell.angle_beta   90.00
_cell.angle_gamma   90.00
#
_symmetry.space_group_name_H-M   'P 1'
#
loop_
_entity.id
_entity.type
_entity.pdbx_description
1 polymer ?
#
loop_
_entity_poly.entity_id
_entity_poly.type
_entity_poly.pdbx_seq_one_letter_code
_entity_poly.pdbx_strand_id
1 'polypeptide(L)'
;MAVTSANRYLINTVDGHNLSYFNPESAILYTGNHGIATSSKTTCPFTRSMDTPWQWLSYPRLQRTGNDPVVATTTLEDLNPIPYNLNFYSNEDGNEQFIVRTYGTWSSTPFNEIKSTKGYKLNIQDQGTFTHTMYGTDLYLNTPIQLYRGQSGNPENWIGYFMPMSLEPEDAFVGVWEYLTKIQVQDWTMTKTSTGKWLSPASVAPLEYGDCVIVEVSQNCTLYWNEDGEPSEGEDRAGTEYFGYTEFASYIPWYIETDSLEDVVEIGLMANDSCIGASVVMPGDTLVEVNAY
;
A
#
# COMPACT_ATOMS: atom_id res chain seq x y z
N MET A 1 7.80 7.35 -38.20
CA MET A 1 8.82 7.38 -37.14
C MET A 1 8.32 6.42 -36.08
N ALA A 2 8.80 5.18 -36.11
CA ALA A 2 8.32 4.11 -35.23
C ALA A 2 9.31 3.95 -34.09
N VAL A 3 8.84 4.15 -32.86
CA VAL A 3 9.60 3.90 -31.64
C VAL A 3 9.66 2.39 -31.46
N THR A 4 10.80 1.78 -31.79
CA THR A 4 11.09 0.40 -31.42
C THR A 4 11.35 0.38 -29.91
N SER A 5 10.47 -0.24 -29.14
CA SER A 5 10.74 -0.60 -27.76
C SER A 5 11.98 -1.49 -27.73
N ALA A 6 13.04 -1.01 -27.07
CA ALA A 6 14.27 -1.75 -26.95
C ALA A 6 14.07 -2.86 -25.92
N ASN A 7 13.73 -4.06 -26.38
CA ASN A 7 13.85 -5.27 -25.57
C ASN A 7 15.31 -5.40 -25.10
N ARG A 8 15.55 -5.25 -23.80
CA ARG A 8 16.87 -5.47 -23.19
C ARG A 8 17.07 -6.97 -23.00
N TYR A 9 17.65 -7.65 -23.98
CA TYR A 9 18.08 -9.04 -23.83
C TYR A 9 19.40 -9.10 -23.05
N LEU A 10 19.47 -9.97 -22.02
CA LEU A 10 20.74 -10.43 -21.47
C LEU A 10 21.34 -11.46 -22.43
N ILE A 11 22.52 -11.16 -22.99
CA ILE A 11 23.26 -12.10 -23.83
C ILE A 11 24.02 -13.05 -22.90
N ASN A 12 23.65 -14.33 -22.91
CA ASN A 12 24.44 -15.38 -22.28
C ASN A 12 25.68 -15.65 -23.14
N THR A 13 26.87 -15.27 -22.68
CA THR A 13 28.13 -15.33 -23.47
C THR A 13 28.88 -16.66 -23.32
N VAL A 14 28.22 -17.73 -22.87
CA VAL A 14 28.86 -19.04 -22.70
C VAL A 14 28.39 -19.99 -23.82
N ASP A 15 29.34 -20.48 -24.63
CA ASP A 15 29.08 -21.46 -25.69
C ASP A 15 28.56 -22.77 -25.08
N GLY A 16 27.27 -23.02 -25.23
CA GLY A 16 26.57 -24.17 -24.65
C GLY A 16 25.37 -23.74 -23.83
N HIS A 17 24.25 -23.53 -24.51
CA HIS A 17 22.95 -23.06 -24.01
C HIS A 17 22.59 -23.45 -22.55
N ASN A 18 22.03 -22.48 -21.81
CA ASN A 18 20.97 -22.70 -20.81
C ASN A 18 20.09 -21.43 -20.73
N LEU A 19 18.78 -21.61 -20.93
CA LEU A 19 17.77 -20.55 -20.94
C LEU A 19 17.83 -19.74 -19.63
N SER A 20 18.24 -18.48 -19.75
CA SER A 20 17.95 -17.48 -18.72
C SER A 20 16.69 -16.76 -19.15
N TYR A 21 15.64 -16.87 -18.35
CA TYR A 21 14.34 -16.24 -18.62
C TYR A 21 14.13 -15.13 -17.61
N PHE A 22 13.85 -13.93 -18.11
CA PHE A 22 13.39 -12.81 -17.33
C PHE A 22 11.87 -12.75 -17.47
N ASN A 23 11.15 -12.89 -16.37
CA ASN A 23 9.72 -12.57 -16.34
C ASN A 23 9.57 -11.09 -15.96
N PRO A 24 9.18 -10.20 -16.89
CA PRO A 24 8.99 -8.78 -16.60
C PRO A 24 7.86 -8.52 -15.60
N GLU A 25 6.80 -9.34 -15.60
CA GLU A 25 5.62 -9.17 -14.73
C GLU A 25 5.89 -9.55 -13.28
N SER A 26 6.89 -10.42 -13.04
CA SER A 26 7.25 -10.87 -11.68
C SER A 26 8.63 -10.40 -11.21
N ALA A 27 9.38 -9.67 -12.05
CA ALA A 27 10.78 -9.30 -11.80
C ALA A 27 11.68 -10.48 -11.36
N ILE A 28 11.45 -11.68 -11.91
CA ILE A 28 12.21 -12.89 -11.61
C ILE A 28 13.20 -13.17 -12.74
N LEU A 29 14.47 -13.39 -12.37
CA LEU A 29 15.49 -13.95 -13.25
C LEU A 29 15.70 -15.43 -12.88
N TYR A 30 15.45 -16.33 -13.83
CA TYR A 30 15.84 -17.73 -13.72
C TYR A 30 17.19 -17.92 -14.40
N THR A 31 18.19 -18.40 -13.65
CA THR A 31 19.49 -18.79 -14.24
C THR A 31 19.70 -20.30 -14.08
N GLY A 32 19.97 -20.99 -15.18
CA GLY A 32 20.40 -22.38 -15.14
C GLY A 32 21.89 -22.47 -14.79
N ASN A 33 22.22 -23.08 -13.65
CA ASN A 33 23.61 -23.38 -13.28
C ASN A 33 24.02 -24.77 -13.80
N HIS A 34 25.11 -24.86 -14.55
CA HIS A 34 25.64 -26.13 -15.01
C HIS A 34 26.27 -26.90 -13.82
N GLY A 35 25.83 -28.14 -13.59
CA GLY A 35 26.44 -29.07 -12.63
C GLY A 35 25.77 -29.17 -11.26
N ILE A 36 24.74 -28.36 -10.97
CA ILE A 36 23.90 -28.48 -9.78
C ILE A 36 22.45 -28.34 -10.25
N ALA A 37 21.58 -29.31 -9.93
CA ALA A 37 20.19 -29.36 -10.38
C ALA A 37 19.28 -28.32 -9.68
N THR A 38 19.77 -27.09 -9.53
CA THR A 38 19.06 -26.00 -8.85
C THR A 38 19.01 -24.80 -9.79
N SER A 39 17.81 -24.42 -10.22
CA SER A 39 17.55 -23.09 -10.76
C SER A 39 17.78 -22.07 -9.66
N SER A 40 18.53 -21.01 -9.95
CA SER A 40 18.61 -19.86 -9.04
C SER A 40 17.48 -18.91 -9.39
N LYS A 41 16.59 -18.64 -8.43
CA LYS A 41 15.55 -17.62 -8.51
C LYS A 41 16.15 -16.33 -7.93
N THR A 42 16.61 -15.42 -8.78
CA THR A 42 17.00 -14.09 -8.32
C THR A 42 15.77 -13.20 -8.39
N THR A 43 15.34 -12.72 -7.24
CA THR A 43 14.17 -11.85 -7.10
C THR A 43 14.66 -10.44 -6.84
N CYS A 44 14.38 -9.48 -7.73
CA CYS A 44 14.80 -8.08 -7.56
C CYS A 44 14.16 -7.47 -6.30
N PRO A 45 14.87 -6.70 -5.46
CA PRO A 45 14.23 -6.04 -4.32
C PRO A 45 13.16 -5.05 -4.79
N PHE A 46 12.16 -4.80 -3.95
CA PHE A 46 11.20 -3.72 -4.14
C PHE A 46 11.64 -2.51 -3.31
N THR A 47 11.60 -1.30 -3.85
CA THR A 47 12.00 -0.09 -3.11
C THR A 47 10.90 0.96 -3.22
N ARG A 48 10.46 1.48 -2.07
CA ARG A 48 9.47 2.56 -1.98
C ARG A 48 10.13 3.81 -1.39
N SER A 49 9.89 4.96 -2.01
CA SER A 49 10.25 6.28 -1.45
C SER A 49 9.20 6.71 -0.43
N MET A 50 9.63 7.40 0.61
CA MET A 50 8.80 7.90 1.70
C MET A 50 9.16 9.36 1.95
N ASP A 51 8.30 10.23 1.46
CA ASP A 51 8.49 11.68 1.45
C ASP A 51 7.56 12.41 2.43
N THR A 52 6.62 11.69 3.06
CA THR A 52 5.77 12.20 4.13
C THR A 52 6.04 11.46 5.45
N PRO A 53 5.78 12.08 6.61
CA PRO A 53 6.03 11.45 7.91
C PRO A 53 5.26 10.16 8.11
N TRP A 54 4.02 10.10 7.63
CA TRP A 54 3.15 8.93 7.73
C TRP A 54 3.15 8.12 6.44
N GLN A 55 3.30 6.79 6.56
CA GLN A 55 3.30 5.88 5.43
C GLN A 55 2.42 4.67 5.75
N TRP A 56 1.42 4.41 4.92
CA TRP A 56 0.54 3.25 5.03
C TRP A 56 0.99 2.21 4.03
N LEU A 57 1.66 1.18 4.52
CA LEU A 57 2.33 0.21 3.66
C LEU A 57 2.13 -1.22 4.12
N SER A 58 2.30 -2.14 3.19
CA SER A 58 2.43 -3.56 3.46
C SER A 58 3.81 -4.05 3.03
N TYR A 59 4.13 -5.28 3.43
CA TYR A 59 5.41 -5.90 3.13
C TYR A 59 5.21 -7.08 2.19
N PRO A 60 4.97 -6.85 0.90
CA PRO A 60 4.67 -7.92 -0.04
C PRO A 60 5.85 -8.90 -0.22
N ARG A 61 7.07 -8.45 0.13
CA ARG A 61 8.31 -9.24 0.11
C ARG A 61 8.95 -9.33 1.47
N LEU A 62 9.17 -10.55 1.91
CA LEU A 62 9.80 -10.84 3.19
C LEU A 62 10.74 -12.05 3.05
N GLN A 63 11.76 -12.10 3.90
CA GLN A 63 12.69 -13.23 3.99
C GLN A 63 12.07 -14.40 4.80
N ARG A 64 11.10 -15.09 4.19
CA ARG A 64 10.28 -16.12 4.83
C ARG A 64 9.87 -17.24 3.87
N THR A 65 9.23 -18.28 4.40
CA THR A 65 8.50 -19.30 3.62
C THR A 65 6.99 -19.03 3.75
N GLY A 66 6.19 -19.35 2.71
CA GLY A 66 4.73 -19.39 2.84
C GLY A 66 4.09 -18.04 3.11
N ASN A 67 3.52 -17.82 4.31
CA ASN A 67 3.07 -16.54 4.88
C ASN A 67 3.55 -16.41 6.34
N ASP A 68 4.67 -17.08 6.67
CA ASP A 68 5.20 -17.11 8.03
C ASP A 68 5.61 -15.70 8.48
N PRO A 69 5.34 -15.29 9.73
CA PRO A 69 5.78 -13.98 10.19
C PRO A 69 7.32 -13.87 10.20
N VAL A 70 7.81 -12.66 9.97
CA VAL A 70 9.22 -12.31 10.22
C VAL A 70 9.35 -11.31 11.36
N VAL A 71 10.56 -11.19 11.89
CA VAL A 71 10.89 -10.20 12.93
C VAL A 71 10.76 -8.79 12.35
N ALA A 72 9.94 -7.96 12.99
CA ALA A 72 9.62 -6.62 12.50
C ALA A 72 10.85 -5.70 12.48
N THR A 73 11.63 -5.68 13.57
CA THR A 73 12.78 -4.78 13.70
C THR A 73 13.86 -5.04 12.65
N THR A 74 14.05 -6.30 12.23
CA THR A 74 15.02 -6.65 11.18
C THR A 74 14.57 -6.15 9.81
N THR A 75 13.28 -6.18 9.51
CA THR A 75 12.73 -5.64 8.26
C THR A 75 12.74 -4.11 8.25
N LEU A 76 12.47 -3.48 9.39
CA LEU A 76 12.53 -2.02 9.52
C LEU A 76 13.97 -1.48 9.50
N GLU A 77 14.98 -2.32 9.70
CA GLU A 77 16.39 -1.95 9.54
C GLU A 77 16.81 -1.75 8.08
N ASP A 78 15.99 -2.18 7.12
CA ASP A 78 16.20 -1.94 5.68
C ASP A 78 15.74 -0.53 5.23
N LEU A 79 15.29 0.32 6.16
CA LEU A 79 15.06 1.74 5.92
C LEU A 79 16.39 2.47 5.70
N ASN A 80 16.44 3.33 4.69
CA ASN A 80 17.63 4.09 4.34
C ASN A 80 17.32 5.59 4.14
N PRO A 81 17.97 6.50 4.90
CA PRO A 81 18.74 6.19 6.11
C PRO A 81 17.84 5.57 7.17
N ILE A 82 18.39 4.80 8.12
CA ILE A 82 17.57 4.29 9.21
C ILE A 82 17.17 5.45 10.15
N PRO A 83 15.86 5.66 10.43
CA PRO A 83 15.45 6.70 11.35
C PRO A 83 16.00 6.45 12.77
N TYR A 84 16.41 7.52 13.46
CA TYR A 84 16.59 7.56 14.89
C TYR A 84 15.27 7.45 15.65
N ASN A 85 14.20 8.08 15.12
CA ASN A 85 12.88 8.11 15.74
C ASN A 85 11.80 7.62 14.76
N LEU A 86 11.20 6.48 15.07
CA LEU A 86 10.20 5.81 14.23
C LEU A 86 9.17 5.13 15.11
N ASN A 87 7.89 5.30 14.77
CA ASN A 87 6.82 4.46 15.29
C ASN A 87 6.27 3.58 14.17
N PHE A 88 6.06 2.32 14.46
CA PHE A 88 5.44 1.33 13.59
C PHE A 88 4.17 0.85 14.25
N TYR A 89 3.05 0.85 13.55
CA TYR A 89 1.73 0.48 14.05
C TYR A 89 1.15 -0.68 13.25
N SER A 90 0.46 -1.57 13.95
CA SER A 90 -0.31 -2.67 13.36
C SER A 90 -1.62 -2.86 14.10
N ASN A 91 -2.62 -3.41 13.40
CA ASN A 91 -3.89 -3.82 14.00
C ASN A 91 -3.93 -5.35 14.09
N GLU A 92 -3.77 -5.86 15.32
CA GLU A 92 -3.75 -7.28 15.63
C GLU A 92 -4.96 -7.68 16.47
N ASP A 93 -5.83 -8.48 15.86
CA ASP A 93 -7.11 -8.92 16.43
C ASP A 93 -7.97 -7.76 16.97
N GLY A 94 -7.95 -6.64 16.25
CA GLY A 94 -8.67 -5.41 16.60
C GLY A 94 -7.96 -4.52 17.61
N ASN A 95 -6.77 -4.90 18.07
CA ASN A 95 -5.97 -4.12 19.03
C ASN A 95 -4.77 -3.49 18.32
N GLU A 96 -4.58 -2.20 18.54
CA GLU A 96 -3.38 -1.52 18.06
C GLU A 96 -2.14 -2.05 18.80
N GLN A 97 -1.16 -2.49 18.02
CA GLN A 97 0.18 -2.87 18.45
C GLN A 97 1.17 -1.88 17.87
N PHE A 98 2.28 -1.65 18.57
CA PHE A 98 3.29 -0.73 18.09
C PHE A 98 4.71 -1.15 18.44
N ILE A 99 5.65 -0.69 17.61
CA ILE A 99 7.09 -0.79 17.83
C ILE A 99 7.67 0.61 17.74
N VAL A 100 8.46 1.00 18.73
CA VAL A 100 9.10 2.32 18.78
C VAL A 100 10.59 2.18 18.66
N ARG A 101 11.20 3.00 17.81
CA ARG A 101 12.62 3.33 17.81
C ARG A 101 12.78 4.75 18.35
N THR A 102 13.64 4.93 19.35
CA THR A 102 13.93 6.26 19.91
C THR A 102 15.43 6.41 20.06
N TYR A 103 15.97 7.53 19.59
CA TYR A 103 17.41 7.80 19.60
C TYR A 103 18.25 6.64 19.03
N GLY A 104 17.74 6.00 17.97
CA GLY A 104 18.42 4.90 17.28
C GLY A 104 18.34 3.54 17.97
N THR A 105 17.54 3.40 19.04
CA THR A 105 17.38 2.14 19.78
C THR A 105 15.93 1.68 19.72
N TRP A 106 15.72 0.39 19.40
CA TRP A 106 14.39 -0.24 19.47
C TRP A 106 13.96 -0.45 20.92
N SER A 107 12.72 -0.10 21.22
CA SER A 107 12.05 -0.44 22.48
C SER A 107 11.77 -1.95 22.56
N SER A 108 11.75 -2.49 23.78
CA SER A 108 11.25 -3.85 24.01
C SER A 108 9.73 -3.83 23.96
N THR A 109 9.16 -4.62 23.05
CA THR A 109 7.72 -4.73 22.85
C THR A 109 7.33 -6.21 22.75
N PRO A 110 6.13 -6.59 23.23
CA PRO A 110 5.61 -7.94 23.07
C PRO A 110 5.28 -8.28 21.61
N PHE A 111 5.00 -7.27 20.78
CA PHE A 111 4.74 -7.42 19.36
C PHE A 111 6.02 -7.19 18.55
N ASN A 112 6.35 -8.12 17.67
CA ASN A 112 7.58 -8.07 16.88
C ASN A 112 7.44 -8.83 15.54
N GLU A 113 6.24 -8.90 14.98
CA GLU A 113 5.97 -9.72 13.79
C GLU A 113 5.44 -8.89 12.62
N ILE A 114 5.89 -9.21 11.41
CA ILE A 114 5.38 -8.67 10.15
C ILE A 114 4.94 -9.81 9.23
N LYS A 115 3.81 -9.65 8.54
CA LYS A 115 3.27 -10.57 7.53
C LYS A 115 2.86 -9.79 6.28
N SER A 116 2.97 -10.41 5.12
CA SER A 116 2.61 -9.77 3.84
C SER A 116 1.10 -9.60 3.65
N THR A 117 0.29 -10.42 4.34
CA THR A 117 -1.18 -10.31 4.34
C THR A 117 -1.71 -9.12 5.16
N LYS A 118 -0.85 -8.40 5.87
CA LYS A 118 -1.20 -7.31 6.79
C LYS A 118 -0.74 -5.96 6.26
N GLY A 119 -1.51 -4.95 6.61
CA GLY A 119 -1.17 -3.54 6.43
C GLY A 119 -0.62 -2.94 7.72
N TYR A 120 0.23 -1.93 7.56
CA TYR A 120 0.94 -1.26 8.65
C TYR A 120 1.00 0.24 8.41
N LYS A 121 1.19 0.99 9.50
CA LYS A 121 1.44 2.43 9.43
C LYS A 121 2.79 2.74 10.05
N LEU A 122 3.62 3.48 9.34
CA LEU A 122 4.89 4.01 9.84
C LEU A 122 4.74 5.50 10.07
N ASN A 123 5.34 5.99 11.14
CA ASN A 123 5.54 7.40 11.42
C ASN A 123 7.03 7.66 11.61
N ILE A 124 7.66 8.23 10.58
CA ILE A 124 9.05 8.66 10.61
C ILE A 124 9.06 10.09 11.17
N GLN A 125 9.61 10.23 12.38
CA GLN A 125 9.60 11.52 13.09
C GLN A 125 10.82 12.38 12.76
N ASP A 126 11.81 11.78 12.09
CA ASP A 126 13.01 12.46 11.64
C ASP A 126 12.77 13.19 10.32
N GLN A 127 13.54 14.25 10.10
CA GLN A 127 13.46 15.05 8.88
C GLN A 127 14.30 14.42 7.75
N GLY A 128 13.78 14.41 6.53
CA GLY A 128 14.47 13.96 5.33
C GLY A 128 13.62 13.06 4.45
N THR A 129 14.20 12.61 3.34
CA THR A 129 13.62 11.56 2.49
C THR A 129 14.16 10.21 2.93
N PHE A 130 13.26 9.24 2.99
CA PHE A 130 13.58 7.87 3.34
C PHE A 130 13.20 6.93 2.21
N THR A 131 13.88 5.79 2.13
CA THR A 131 13.49 4.70 1.23
C THR A 131 13.40 3.41 2.03
N HIS A 132 12.41 2.57 1.75
CA HIS A 132 12.36 1.20 2.28
C HIS A 132 12.67 0.23 1.15
N THR A 133 13.76 -0.51 1.27
CA THR A 133 14.04 -1.64 0.37
C THR A 133 13.55 -2.94 0.99
N MET A 134 12.66 -3.65 0.32
CA MET A 134 12.09 -4.92 0.78
C MET A 134 12.73 -6.10 0.03
N TYR A 135 13.26 -7.03 0.80
CA TYR A 135 13.96 -8.21 0.30
C TYR A 135 13.17 -9.51 0.51
N GLY A 136 13.58 -10.56 -0.19
CA GLY A 136 12.97 -11.88 -0.08
C GLY A 136 11.96 -12.14 -1.19
N THR A 137 11.01 -13.02 -0.89
CA THR A 137 10.06 -13.57 -1.88
C THR A 137 8.69 -12.96 -1.74
N ASP A 138 8.00 -12.81 -2.87
CA ASP A 138 6.57 -12.48 -2.91
C ASP A 138 5.73 -13.53 -2.18
N LEU A 139 4.63 -13.07 -1.59
CA LEU A 139 3.56 -13.95 -1.15
C LEU A 139 2.86 -14.60 -2.35
N TYR A 140 2.36 -15.82 -2.18
CA TYR A 140 1.54 -16.46 -3.21
C TYR A 140 0.22 -15.69 -3.39
N LEU A 141 -0.17 -15.37 -4.63
CA LEU A 141 -1.30 -14.47 -4.92
C LEU A 141 -2.63 -15.01 -4.37
N ASN A 142 -2.85 -16.32 -4.46
CA ASN A 142 -4.01 -17.01 -3.90
C ASN A 142 -3.93 -17.26 -2.37
N THR A 143 -3.15 -16.47 -1.64
CA THR A 143 -3.09 -16.57 -0.16
C THR A 143 -4.38 -15.99 0.44
N PRO A 144 -5.13 -16.74 1.26
CA PRO A 144 -6.36 -16.22 1.86
C PRO A 144 -6.07 -15.14 2.90
N ILE A 145 -6.90 -14.10 2.89
CA ILE A 145 -6.93 -13.05 3.91
C ILE A 145 -8.28 -13.13 4.61
N GLN A 146 -8.28 -13.43 5.91
CA GLN A 146 -9.52 -13.44 6.68
C GLN A 146 -9.91 -12.01 7.06
N LEU A 147 -11.10 -11.60 6.66
CA LEU A 147 -11.72 -10.33 7.05
C LEU A 147 -12.77 -10.57 8.11
N TYR A 148 -12.83 -9.68 9.09
CA TYR A 148 -13.75 -9.74 10.20
C TYR A 148 -14.64 -8.50 10.22
N ARG A 149 -15.92 -8.69 10.50
CA ARG A 149 -16.87 -7.58 10.72
C ARG A 149 -16.43 -6.67 11.88
N GLY A 150 -15.70 -7.24 12.81
CA GLY A 150 -14.99 -6.53 13.85
C GLY A 150 -14.36 -7.50 14.84
N GLN A 151 -13.24 -7.10 15.41
CA GLN A 151 -12.51 -7.82 16.45
C GLN A 151 -12.24 -6.85 17.60
N SER A 152 -12.43 -7.28 18.85
CA SER A 152 -12.18 -6.44 20.03
C SER A 152 -12.88 -5.06 20.01
N GLY A 153 -14.01 -4.94 19.30
CA GLY A 153 -14.74 -3.66 19.14
C GLY A 153 -14.23 -2.76 18.00
N ASN A 154 -13.16 -3.16 17.30
CA ASN A 154 -12.60 -2.47 16.14
C ASN A 154 -13.12 -3.13 14.83
N PRO A 155 -13.79 -2.38 13.93
CA PRO A 155 -14.28 -2.90 12.65
C PRO A 155 -13.20 -3.00 11.55
N GLU A 156 -12.05 -2.37 11.76
CA GLU A 156 -11.02 -2.22 10.73
C GLU A 156 -10.22 -3.51 10.53
N ASN A 157 -10.00 -3.86 9.26
CA ASN A 157 -9.06 -4.89 8.83
C ASN A 157 -7.92 -4.22 8.06
N TRP A 158 -6.72 -4.21 8.64
CA TRP A 158 -5.53 -3.65 7.98
C TRP A 158 -4.86 -4.75 7.18
N ILE A 159 -4.99 -4.71 5.86
CA ILE A 159 -4.54 -5.75 4.95
C ILE A 159 -3.48 -5.23 3.99
N GLY A 160 -2.63 -6.13 3.51
CA GLY A 160 -1.60 -5.80 2.54
C GLY A 160 -2.04 -6.12 1.12
N TYR A 161 -1.86 -5.17 0.21
CA TYR A 161 -1.97 -5.40 -1.22
C TYR A 161 -0.63 -5.88 -1.77
N PHE A 162 -0.56 -7.15 -2.17
CA PHE A 162 0.68 -7.81 -2.61
C PHE A 162 0.60 -8.36 -4.04
N MET A 163 -0.36 -7.88 -4.83
CA MET A 163 -0.44 -8.17 -6.27
C MET A 163 0.55 -7.28 -7.02
N PRO A 164 1.43 -7.84 -7.88
CA PRO A 164 2.42 -7.06 -8.62
C PRO A 164 1.83 -6.00 -9.57
N MET A 165 0.59 -6.19 -9.99
CA MET A 165 -0.16 -5.27 -10.84
C MET A 165 -1.06 -4.36 -10.01
N SER A 166 -1.21 -3.10 -10.43
CA SER A 166 -2.16 -2.19 -9.83
C SER A 166 -3.57 -2.49 -10.32
N LEU A 167 -4.56 -2.47 -9.43
CA LEU A 167 -5.96 -2.80 -9.75
C LEU A 167 -6.90 -1.75 -9.19
N GLU A 168 -7.94 -1.43 -9.94
CA GLU A 168 -9.08 -0.69 -9.40
C GLU A 168 -9.71 -1.46 -8.23
N PRO A 169 -10.25 -0.78 -7.21
CA PRO A 169 -10.86 -1.44 -6.05
C PRO A 169 -11.94 -2.45 -6.42
N GLU A 170 -12.77 -2.16 -7.42
CA GLU A 170 -13.83 -3.02 -7.95
C GLU A 170 -13.28 -4.37 -8.42
N ASP A 171 -12.16 -4.34 -9.15
CA ASP A 171 -11.52 -5.53 -9.70
C ASP A 171 -10.73 -6.28 -8.64
N ALA A 172 -9.99 -5.56 -7.79
CA ALA A 172 -9.18 -6.15 -6.72
C ALA A 172 -10.04 -6.95 -5.71
N PHE A 173 -11.22 -6.42 -5.39
CA PHE A 173 -12.10 -6.96 -4.34
C PHE A 173 -13.29 -7.75 -4.86
N VAL A 174 -13.33 -8.15 -6.14
CA VAL A 174 -14.48 -8.80 -6.79
C VAL A 174 -15.11 -9.94 -5.98
N GLY A 175 -14.31 -10.75 -5.28
CA GLY A 175 -14.78 -11.88 -4.47
C GLY A 175 -15.52 -11.51 -3.17
N VAL A 176 -15.34 -10.28 -2.68
CA VAL A 176 -15.92 -9.79 -1.41
C VAL A 176 -16.62 -8.43 -1.53
N TRP A 177 -16.74 -7.88 -2.75
CA TRP A 177 -17.24 -6.54 -3.04
C TRP A 177 -18.58 -6.22 -2.36
N GLU A 178 -19.51 -7.18 -2.38
CA GLU A 178 -20.83 -7.04 -1.77
C GLU A 178 -20.77 -6.90 -0.24
N TYR A 179 -19.74 -7.47 0.40
CA TYR A 179 -19.59 -7.45 1.85
C TYR A 179 -18.85 -6.21 2.35
N LEU A 180 -18.01 -5.58 1.53
CA LEU A 180 -17.29 -4.37 1.91
C LEU A 180 -18.24 -3.22 2.21
N THR A 181 -17.92 -2.45 3.25
CA THR A 181 -18.65 -1.22 3.64
C THR A 181 -17.75 0.01 3.60
N LYS A 182 -16.44 -0.17 3.68
CA LYS A 182 -15.43 0.89 3.58
C LYS A 182 -14.14 0.31 3.00
N ILE A 183 -13.48 1.09 2.14
CA ILE A 183 -12.12 0.86 1.65
C ILE A 183 -11.39 2.18 1.85
N GLN A 184 -10.30 2.17 2.61
CA GLN A 184 -9.54 3.35 2.94
C GLN A 184 -8.06 3.06 2.78
N VAL A 185 -7.37 3.87 2.00
CA VAL A 185 -5.92 3.88 1.88
C VAL A 185 -5.37 5.21 2.42
N GLN A 186 -4.08 5.48 2.24
CA GLN A 186 -3.47 6.71 2.73
C GLN A 186 -4.15 7.97 2.21
N ASP A 187 -4.50 8.00 0.93
CA ASP A 187 -4.85 9.24 0.24
C ASP A 187 -6.31 9.32 -0.23
N TRP A 188 -7.07 8.22 -0.17
CA TRP A 188 -8.49 8.22 -0.54
C TRP A 188 -9.31 7.19 0.24
N THR A 189 -10.63 7.44 0.30
CA THR A 189 -11.61 6.56 0.91
C THR A 189 -12.83 6.35 0.01
N MET A 190 -13.27 5.10 -0.08
CA MET A 190 -14.61 4.72 -0.55
C MET A 190 -15.45 4.24 0.63
N THR A 191 -16.67 4.74 0.79
CA THR A 191 -17.60 4.32 1.85
C THR A 191 -18.98 4.01 1.28
N LYS A 192 -19.59 2.88 1.65
CA LYS A 192 -20.99 2.60 1.29
C LYS A 192 -21.94 3.43 2.15
N THR A 193 -22.82 4.16 1.48
CA THR A 193 -23.95 4.85 2.11
C THR A 193 -24.98 3.84 2.64
N SER A 194 -25.91 4.33 3.46
CA SER A 194 -27.05 3.51 3.95
C SER A 194 -27.94 2.95 2.83
N THR A 195 -27.83 3.49 1.60
CA THR A 195 -28.55 3.00 0.42
C THR A 195 -27.79 1.90 -0.34
N GLY A 196 -26.58 1.56 0.08
CA GLY A 196 -25.69 0.59 -0.57
C GLY A 196 -24.86 1.16 -1.71
N LYS A 197 -25.02 2.45 -2.06
CA LYS A 197 -24.18 3.14 -3.05
C LYS A 197 -22.83 3.52 -2.45
N TRP A 198 -21.76 3.39 -3.24
CA TRP A 198 -20.44 3.91 -2.89
C TRP A 198 -20.40 5.43 -2.99
N LEU A 199 -19.83 6.05 -1.97
CA LEU A 199 -19.39 7.43 -1.94
C LEU A 199 -17.86 7.41 -2.01
N SER A 200 -17.31 8.05 -3.03
CA SER A 200 -15.88 8.06 -3.36
C SER A 200 -15.54 9.38 -4.04
N PRO A 201 -14.26 9.80 -4.08
CA PRO A 201 -13.84 10.87 -4.97
C PRO A 201 -14.15 10.50 -6.43
N ALA A 202 -14.23 11.51 -7.30
CA ALA A 202 -14.54 11.32 -8.73
C ALA A 202 -13.46 10.48 -9.45
N SER A 203 -12.22 10.56 -8.98
CA SER A 203 -11.11 9.72 -9.39
C SER A 203 -10.56 9.00 -8.16
N VAL A 204 -10.59 7.68 -8.21
CA VAL A 204 -10.01 6.79 -7.20
C VAL A 204 -8.74 6.22 -7.83
N ALA A 205 -7.61 6.33 -7.13
CA ALA A 205 -6.38 5.71 -7.61
C ALA A 205 -6.45 4.19 -7.40
N PRO A 206 -5.87 3.37 -8.31
CA PRO A 206 -5.83 1.93 -8.14
C PRO A 206 -4.98 1.57 -6.91
N LEU A 207 -5.21 0.38 -6.37
CA LEU A 207 -4.37 -0.19 -5.31
C LEU A 207 -3.03 -0.59 -5.89
N GLU A 208 -1.95 -0.21 -5.23
CA GLU A 208 -0.59 -0.48 -5.69
C GLU A 208 0.15 -1.50 -4.83
N TYR A 209 1.11 -2.18 -5.46
CA TYR A 209 1.94 -3.18 -4.80
C TYR A 209 2.66 -2.61 -3.57
N GLY A 210 2.37 -3.16 -2.40
CA GLY A 210 2.93 -2.70 -1.13
C GLY A 210 2.07 -1.67 -0.40
N ASP A 211 0.83 -1.44 -0.81
CA ASP A 211 -0.10 -0.62 -0.05
C ASP A 211 -0.67 -1.33 1.16
N CYS A 212 -0.92 -0.54 2.22
CA CYS A 212 -1.82 -0.92 3.29
C CYS A 212 -3.22 -0.43 2.96
N VAL A 213 -4.18 -1.36 2.90
CA VAL A 213 -5.59 -1.06 2.69
C VAL A 213 -6.34 -1.37 3.98
N ILE A 214 -7.11 -0.41 4.47
CA ILE A 214 -8.01 -0.59 5.60
C ILE A 214 -9.40 -0.84 5.05
N VAL A 215 -9.96 -2.00 5.37
CA VAL A 215 -11.32 -2.35 4.95
C VAL A 215 -12.23 -2.65 6.14
N GLU A 216 -13.49 -2.28 6.00
CA GLU A 216 -14.57 -2.73 6.88
C GLU A 216 -15.54 -3.60 6.09
N VAL A 217 -16.07 -4.63 6.75
CA VAL A 217 -16.99 -5.60 6.12
C VAL A 217 -18.26 -5.76 6.95
N SER A 218 -19.38 -5.96 6.26
CA SER A 218 -20.70 -6.18 6.85
C SER A 218 -20.83 -7.54 7.56
N GLN A 219 -19.99 -8.51 7.19
CA GLN A 219 -19.89 -9.84 7.78
C GLN A 219 -18.49 -10.42 7.60
N ASN A 220 -18.13 -11.43 8.41
CA ASN A 220 -16.86 -12.13 8.24
C ASN A 220 -16.82 -12.82 6.86
N CYS A 221 -15.72 -12.67 6.14
CA CYS A 221 -15.51 -13.26 4.82
C CYS A 221 -14.02 -13.50 4.57
N THR A 222 -13.69 -14.24 3.52
CA THR A 222 -12.28 -14.50 3.14
C THR A 222 -12.04 -13.86 1.78
N LEU A 223 -11.02 -13.01 1.74
CA LEU A 223 -10.54 -12.36 0.53
C LEU A 223 -9.44 -13.20 -0.11
N TYR A 224 -9.51 -13.27 -1.44
CA TYR A 224 -8.42 -13.65 -2.33
C TYR A 224 -8.30 -12.53 -3.34
N TRP A 225 -7.09 -12.04 -3.58
CA TRP A 225 -6.87 -11.02 -4.60
C TRP A 225 -7.22 -11.57 -5.98
N ASN A 226 -7.77 -10.72 -6.84
CA ASN A 226 -8.20 -11.12 -8.18
C ASN A 226 -7.01 -11.21 -9.15
N GLU A 227 -6.55 -12.43 -9.42
CA GLU A 227 -5.46 -12.69 -10.38
C GLU A 227 -5.86 -12.42 -11.84
N ASP A 228 -7.16 -12.41 -12.14
CA ASP A 228 -7.70 -12.18 -13.49
C ASP A 228 -8.19 -10.72 -13.70
N GLY A 229 -7.85 -9.81 -12.78
CA GLY A 229 -8.19 -8.38 -12.90
C GLY A 229 -7.48 -7.72 -14.08
N GLU A 230 -8.04 -6.64 -14.61
CA GLU A 230 -7.35 -5.84 -15.63
C GLU A 230 -6.43 -4.83 -14.95
N PRO A 231 -5.12 -4.80 -15.27
CA PRO A 231 -4.22 -3.79 -14.71
C PRO A 231 -4.73 -2.37 -14.98
N SER A 232 -4.74 -1.53 -13.96
CA SER A 232 -5.09 -0.12 -14.08
C SER A 232 -3.89 0.77 -13.79
N GLU A 233 -3.84 1.91 -14.49
CA GLU A 233 -2.92 3.00 -14.20
C GLU A 233 -3.77 4.17 -13.70
N GLY A 234 -3.40 4.72 -12.54
CA GLY A 234 -4.03 5.92 -11.99
C GLY A 234 -3.08 7.10 -12.01
N GLU A 235 -3.65 8.30 -11.95
CA GLU A 235 -2.91 9.51 -11.65
C GLU A 235 -3.13 9.85 -10.18
N ASP A 236 -2.04 9.94 -9.42
CA ASP A 236 -2.09 10.48 -8.07
C ASP A 236 -2.53 11.94 -8.12
N ARG A 237 -3.40 12.32 -7.17
CA ARG A 237 -3.76 13.72 -7.01
C ARG A 237 -2.53 14.50 -6.54
N ALA A 238 -2.26 15.63 -7.19
CA ALA A 238 -1.16 16.49 -6.80
C ALA A 238 -1.30 16.96 -5.35
N GLY A 239 -0.15 17.15 -4.68
CA GLY A 239 -0.10 17.74 -3.35
C GLY A 239 -0.60 19.18 -3.33
N THR A 240 -1.11 19.60 -2.18
CA THR A 240 -1.67 20.94 -1.95
C THR A 240 -0.58 22.02 -1.90
N GLU A 241 -0.85 23.19 -2.48
CA GLU A 241 0.10 24.31 -2.53
C GLU A 241 -0.35 25.52 -1.69
N TYR A 242 -1.66 25.70 -1.50
CA TYR A 242 -2.23 26.88 -0.85
C TYR A 242 -2.63 26.63 0.61
N PHE A 243 -3.06 25.42 0.94
CA PHE A 243 -3.40 25.03 2.31
C PHE A 243 -2.37 24.05 2.87
N GLY A 244 -1.82 24.36 4.04
CA GLY A 244 -0.94 23.47 4.79
C GLY A 244 -1.67 22.84 5.98
N TYR A 245 -1.50 21.54 6.18
CA TYR A 245 -2.03 20.78 7.30
C TYR A 245 -0.99 19.76 7.79
N THR A 246 -1.24 19.13 8.94
CA THR A 246 -0.38 18.07 9.49
C THR A 246 -1.12 16.74 9.40
N GLU A 247 -0.52 15.77 8.71
CA GLU A 247 -1.06 14.41 8.64
C GLU A 247 -0.90 13.66 9.98
N PHE A 248 -1.88 12.81 10.28
CA PHE A 248 -1.87 11.87 11.41
C PHE A 248 -2.08 10.43 10.93
N ALA A 249 -2.03 9.49 11.88
CA ALA A 249 -2.21 8.05 11.62
C ALA A 249 -3.55 7.69 10.95
N SER A 250 -4.54 8.58 11.01
CA SER A 250 -5.90 8.36 10.55
C SER A 250 -6.49 9.69 10.10
N TYR A 251 -7.44 9.63 9.17
CA TYR A 251 -8.25 10.76 8.76
C TYR A 251 -9.71 10.35 8.62
N ILE A 252 -10.58 11.36 8.66
CA ILE A 252 -12.01 11.24 8.34
C ILE A 252 -12.22 11.86 6.96
N PRO A 253 -12.75 11.10 5.98
CA PRO A 253 -13.01 11.66 4.66
C PRO A 253 -14.21 12.61 4.69
N TRP A 254 -14.03 13.81 4.14
CA TRP A 254 -15.12 14.75 3.86
C TRP A 254 -15.33 14.85 2.36
N TYR A 255 -16.54 14.55 1.91
CA TYR A 255 -16.92 14.66 0.52
C TYR A 255 -17.65 15.98 0.28
N ILE A 256 -17.05 16.84 -0.53
CA ILE A 256 -17.52 18.18 -0.82
C ILE A 256 -18.07 18.21 -2.24
N GLU A 257 -19.39 18.28 -2.34
CA GLU A 257 -20.11 18.49 -3.59
C GLU A 257 -20.32 19.99 -3.78
N THR A 258 -20.07 20.51 -4.98
CA THR A 258 -20.32 21.92 -5.29
C THR A 258 -21.01 22.06 -6.63
N ASP A 259 -21.84 23.08 -6.77
CA ASP A 259 -22.59 23.34 -8.01
C ASP A 259 -21.66 23.71 -9.19
N SER A 260 -20.47 24.25 -8.89
CA SER A 260 -19.39 24.51 -9.83
C SER A 260 -18.04 24.58 -9.11
N LEU A 261 -17.07 23.82 -9.62
CA LEU A 261 -15.66 23.89 -9.26
C LEU A 261 -14.84 24.69 -10.31
N GLU A 262 -15.52 25.40 -11.21
CA GLU A 262 -14.87 26.23 -12.22
C GLU A 262 -14.01 27.29 -11.52
N ASP A 263 -12.73 27.36 -11.88
CA ASP A 263 -11.67 28.20 -11.27
C ASP A 263 -11.25 27.87 -9.82
N VAL A 264 -11.82 26.84 -9.19
CA VAL A 264 -11.32 26.33 -7.90
C VAL A 264 -10.14 25.41 -8.17
N VAL A 265 -8.99 25.72 -7.56
CA VAL A 265 -7.76 24.90 -7.69
C VAL A 265 -7.52 24.01 -6.48
N GLU A 266 -8.03 24.38 -5.30
CA GLU A 266 -7.81 23.65 -4.06
C GLU A 266 -8.93 23.95 -3.05
N ILE A 267 -9.32 22.96 -2.26
CA ILE A 267 -10.29 23.09 -1.19
C ILE A 267 -9.61 22.73 0.14
N GLY A 268 -9.60 23.67 1.08
CA GLY A 268 -9.14 23.46 2.45
C GLY A 268 -10.33 23.31 3.43
N LEU A 269 -10.25 22.31 4.30
CA LEU A 269 -11.19 22.11 5.40
C LEU A 269 -10.64 22.75 6.68
N MET A 270 -11.41 23.67 7.25
CA MET A 270 -11.00 24.47 8.40
C MET A 270 -11.75 24.05 9.67
N ALA A 271 -11.02 23.85 10.77
CA ALA A 271 -11.57 23.79 12.13
C ALA A 271 -11.09 25.01 12.92
N ASN A 272 -12.00 25.96 13.14
CA ASN A 272 -11.67 27.30 13.61
C ASN A 272 -10.63 27.97 12.68
N ASP A 273 -9.47 28.35 13.20
CA ASP A 273 -8.40 29.03 12.47
C ASP A 273 -7.32 28.07 11.93
N SER A 274 -7.53 26.75 12.01
CA SER A 274 -6.56 25.73 11.56
C SER A 274 -7.11 24.91 10.40
N CYS A 275 -6.28 24.75 9.37
CA CYS A 275 -6.56 23.80 8.29
C CYS A 275 -6.28 22.38 8.79
N ILE A 276 -7.30 21.52 8.70
CA ILE A 276 -7.23 20.12 9.14
C ILE A 276 -7.16 19.14 7.97
N GLY A 277 -7.13 19.64 6.74
CA GLY A 277 -7.04 18.83 5.53
C GLY A 277 -7.29 19.68 4.30
N ALA A 278 -6.71 19.30 3.17
CA ALA A 278 -6.97 19.97 1.90
C ALA A 278 -6.80 19.02 0.72
N SER A 279 -7.37 19.39 -0.44
CA SER A 279 -7.34 18.60 -1.67
C SER A 279 -7.33 19.49 -2.90
N VAL A 280 -6.48 19.16 -3.88
CA VAL A 280 -6.36 19.86 -5.17
C VAL A 280 -7.52 19.47 -6.07
N VAL A 281 -8.26 20.45 -6.60
CA VAL A 281 -9.38 20.17 -7.51
C VAL A 281 -8.86 19.85 -8.92
N MET A 282 -9.31 18.73 -9.47
CA MET A 282 -8.94 18.30 -10.82
C MET A 282 -10.02 18.69 -11.85
N PRO A 283 -9.65 18.93 -13.12
CA PRO A 283 -10.63 19.19 -14.17
C PRO A 283 -11.66 18.06 -14.29
N GLY A 284 -12.95 18.39 -14.15
CA GLY A 284 -14.05 17.43 -14.24
C GLY A 284 -14.51 16.86 -12.90
N ASP A 285 -13.86 17.22 -11.79
CA ASP A 285 -14.37 16.91 -10.46
C ASP A 285 -15.79 17.48 -10.28
N THR A 286 -16.68 16.63 -9.78
CA THR A 286 -18.02 17.02 -9.29
C THR A 286 -18.17 16.79 -7.79
N LEU A 287 -17.27 15.98 -7.23
CA LEU A 287 -17.19 15.62 -5.83
C LEU A 287 -15.72 15.49 -5.45
N VAL A 288 -15.29 16.22 -4.43
CA VAL A 288 -13.91 16.23 -3.96
C VAL A 288 -13.85 15.62 -2.56
N GLU A 289 -12.95 14.65 -2.36
CA GLU A 289 -12.61 14.17 -1.02
C GLU A 289 -11.52 15.07 -0.41
N VAL A 290 -11.72 15.44 0.86
CA VAL A 290 -10.71 16.08 1.71
C VAL A 290 -10.48 15.20 2.93
N ASN A 291 -9.25 14.75 3.12
CA ASN A 291 -8.83 13.93 4.25
C ASN A 291 -8.63 14.83 5.48
N ALA A 292 -9.54 14.74 6.45
CA ALA A 292 -9.51 15.57 7.66
C ALA A 292 -8.80 14.85 8.81
N TYR A 293 -7.71 15.45 9.29
CA TYR A 293 -6.77 14.95 10.28
C TYR A 293 -7.00 15.54 11.69
#